data_AF-A0AAD6I1G7-F1
#
_entry.id   AF-A0AAD6I1G7-F1
#
_cell.length_a   1.000
_cell.length_b   1.000
_cell.length_c   1.000
_cell.angle_alpha   90.00
_cell.angle_beta   90.00
_cell.angle_gamma   90.00
#
_symmetry.space_group_name_H-M   'P 1'
#
loop_
_entity.id
_entity.type
_entity.pdbx_description
1 polymer ?
#
loop_
_entity_poly.entity_id
_entity_poly.type
_entity_poly.pdbx_seq_one_letter_code
_entity_poly.pdbx_strand_id
1 'polypeptide(L)'
;MSDSLAIFRQKRSDELAKLADEHMQHDLQPNDRDKLKAAASSVSLWTTVGSAVGVSLGLLAAIRLRSTRKALFSAMRAQEKPIKVIFENGRTESVPDLTPLLKPTTLGDFATYFFASLGGLLLGGELGFAGGAASGSRRISADPESKKRIETAFRRFRSDVLRKQADALDKGGEGSELL
;
A
#
# COMPACT_ATOMS: atom_id res chain seq x y z
N MET A 1 -5.21 -27.26 -6.16
CA MET A 1 -4.32 -26.40 -6.98
C MET A 1 -3.75 -25.22 -6.20
N SER A 2 -4.51 -24.56 -5.31
CA SER A 2 -4.03 -23.46 -4.45
C SER A 2 -2.89 -23.85 -3.51
N ASP A 3 -2.95 -25.04 -2.93
CA ASP A 3 -1.95 -25.53 -1.97
C ASP A 3 -0.57 -25.76 -2.62
N SER A 4 -0.54 -26.27 -3.85
CA SER A 4 0.72 -26.48 -4.58
C SER A 4 1.42 -25.16 -4.92
N LEU A 5 0.67 -24.11 -5.26
CA LEU A 5 1.21 -22.77 -5.52
C LEU A 5 1.68 -22.07 -4.23
N ALA A 6 0.95 -22.25 -3.12
CA ALA A 6 1.33 -21.72 -1.83
C ALA A 6 2.62 -22.36 -1.31
N ILE A 7 2.72 -23.69 -1.39
CA ILE A 7 3.93 -24.45 -0.98
C ILE A 7 5.13 -24.09 -1.87
N PHE A 8 4.94 -23.93 -3.18
CA PHE A 8 6.02 -23.52 -4.09
C PHE A 8 6.53 -22.11 -3.78
N ARG A 9 5.62 -21.16 -3.52
CA ARG A 9 5.97 -19.79 -3.13
C ARG A 9 6.73 -19.76 -1.79
N GLN A 10 6.28 -20.56 -0.82
CA GLN A 10 6.88 -20.63 0.50
C GLN A 10 8.28 -21.27 0.47
N LYS A 11 8.46 -22.37 -0.28
CA LYS A 11 9.80 -22.96 -0.46
C LYS A 11 10.77 -21.98 -1.12
N ARG A 12 10.30 -21.22 -2.12
CA ARG A 12 11.11 -20.19 -2.78
C ARG A 12 11.47 -19.04 -1.83
N SER A 13 10.55 -18.60 -0.97
CA SER A 13 10.86 -17.55 0.02
C SER A 13 11.87 -18.03 1.06
N ASP A 14 11.72 -19.26 1.54
CA ASP A 14 12.62 -19.83 2.56
C ASP A 14 14.03 -20.02 2.00
N GLU A 15 14.16 -20.41 0.74
CA GLU A 15 15.45 -20.54 0.06
C GLU A 15 16.13 -19.19 -0.16
N LEU A 16 15.38 -18.15 -0.55
CA LEU A 16 15.90 -16.80 -0.68
C LEU A 16 16.31 -16.21 0.67
N ALA A 17 15.56 -16.51 1.74
CA ALA A 17 15.90 -16.10 3.10
C ALA A 17 17.20 -16.75 3.56
N LYS A 18 17.38 -18.06 3.32
CA LYS A 18 18.64 -18.76 3.61
C LYS A 18 19.82 -18.18 2.85
N LEU A 19 19.65 -17.88 1.56
CA LEU A 19 20.69 -17.27 0.75
C LEU A 19 21.05 -15.86 1.26
N ALA A 20 20.05 -15.08 1.67
CA ALA A 20 20.27 -13.77 2.27
C ALA A 20 21.04 -13.88 3.59
N ASP A 21 20.67 -14.84 4.46
CA ASP A 21 21.36 -15.10 5.73
C ASP A 21 22.83 -15.49 5.51
N GLU A 22 23.11 -16.33 4.50
CA GLU A 22 24.49 -16.72 4.15
C GLU A 22 25.34 -15.51 3.76
N HIS A 23 24.84 -14.65 2.85
CA HIS A 23 25.53 -13.41 2.49
C HIS A 23 25.66 -12.44 3.66
N MET A 24 24.65 -12.33 4.53
CA MET A 24 24.74 -11.49 5.73
C MET A 24 25.78 -12.00 6.73
N GLN A 25 25.97 -13.31 6.83
CA GLN A 25 26.93 -13.91 7.75
C GLN A 25 28.37 -13.83 7.21
N HIS A 26 28.55 -14.06 5.90
CA HIS A 26 29.88 -14.21 5.28
C HIS A 26 30.44 -12.90 4.72
N ASP A 27 29.62 -12.02 4.14
CA ASP A 27 30.09 -10.81 3.46
C ASP A 27 30.06 -9.55 4.34
N LEU A 28 29.39 -9.60 5.51
CA LEU A 28 29.18 -8.43 6.38
C LEU A 28 29.81 -8.60 7.76
N GLN A 29 30.35 -7.48 8.28
CA GLN A 29 30.79 -7.41 9.67
C GLN A 29 29.60 -7.30 10.63
N PRO A 30 29.76 -7.65 11.92
CA PRO A 30 28.71 -7.50 12.93
C PRO A 30 28.08 -6.09 12.95
N ASN A 31 28.91 -5.05 12.89
CA ASN A 31 28.46 -3.65 12.87
C ASN A 31 27.63 -3.30 11.62
N ASP A 32 27.95 -3.88 10.46
CA ASP A 32 27.19 -3.64 9.23
C ASP A 32 25.80 -4.28 9.31
N ARG A 33 25.71 -5.49 9.92
CA ARG A 33 24.44 -6.17 10.18
C ARG A 33 23.56 -5.38 11.13
N ASP A 34 24.13 -4.82 12.20
CA ASP A 34 23.40 -3.99 13.15
C ASP A 34 22.85 -2.71 12.50
N LYS A 35 23.62 -2.08 11.61
CA LYS A 35 23.15 -0.93 10.82
C LYS A 35 22.02 -1.29 9.88
N LEU A 36 22.09 -2.44 9.19
CA LEU A 36 21.00 -2.92 8.34
C LEU A 36 19.74 -3.21 9.15
N LYS A 37 19.88 -3.87 10.31
CA LYS A 37 18.76 -4.15 11.22
C LYS A 37 18.13 -2.85 11.76
N ALA A 38 18.95 -1.87 12.12
CA ALA A 38 18.49 -0.56 12.58
C ALA A 38 17.82 0.27 11.46
N ALA A 39 18.28 0.13 10.22
CA ALA A 39 17.64 0.74 9.06
C ALA A 39 16.28 0.09 8.79
N ALA A 40 16.21 -1.25 8.77
CA ALA A 40 14.97 -2.01 8.58
C ALA A 40 13.95 -1.73 9.70
N SER A 41 14.39 -1.67 10.96
CA SER A 41 13.52 -1.34 12.08
C SER A 41 12.95 0.08 11.98
N SER A 42 13.72 1.01 11.42
CA SER A 42 13.26 2.39 11.22
C SER A 42 12.23 2.48 10.11
N VAL A 43 12.43 1.78 9.00
CA VAL A 43 11.43 1.66 7.94
C VAL A 43 10.13 1.09 8.52
N SER A 44 10.22 -0.04 9.22
CA SER A 44 9.08 -0.67 9.88
C SER A 44 8.36 0.28 10.83
N LEU A 45 9.11 0.97 11.69
CA LEU A 45 8.55 1.89 12.69
C LEU A 45 7.81 3.05 12.01
N TRP A 46 8.47 3.73 11.07
CA TRP A 46 7.88 4.88 10.39
C TRP A 46 6.70 4.49 9.50
N THR A 47 6.76 3.36 8.79
CA THR A 47 5.59 2.84 8.06
C THR A 47 4.43 2.53 8.99
N THR A 48 4.69 1.88 10.14
CA THR A 48 3.64 1.55 11.11
C THR A 48 2.97 2.80 11.68
N VAL A 49 3.78 3.78 12.10
CA VAL A 49 3.30 5.07 12.59
C VAL A 49 2.53 5.82 11.51
N GLY A 50 3.08 5.88 10.29
CA GLY A 50 2.46 6.51 9.15
C GLY A 50 1.11 5.89 8.80
N SER A 51 1.02 4.56 8.73
CA SER A 51 -0.23 3.85 8.49
C SER A 51 -1.26 4.08 9.60
N ALA A 52 -0.85 4.08 10.87
CA ALA A 52 -1.76 4.33 11.99
C ALA A 52 -2.34 5.75 11.95
N VAL A 53 -1.50 6.75 11.69
CA VAL A 53 -1.92 8.14 11.50
C VAL A 53 -2.81 8.27 10.27
N GLY A 54 -2.43 7.63 9.17
CA GLY A 54 -3.17 7.64 7.91
C GLY A 54 -4.57 7.07 8.03
N VAL A 55 -4.73 5.90 8.66
CA VAL A 55 -6.05 5.31 8.96
C VAL A 55 -6.89 6.23 9.83
N SER A 56 -6.28 6.80 10.87
CA SER A 56 -6.97 7.73 11.78
C SER A 56 -7.50 8.95 11.03
N LEU A 57 -6.68 9.56 10.17
CA LEU A 57 -7.09 10.67 9.31
C LEU A 57 -8.15 10.26 8.29
N GLY A 58 -8.02 9.06 7.71
CA GLY A 58 -9.02 8.49 6.81
C GLY A 58 -10.39 8.32 7.49
N LEU A 59 -10.42 7.82 8.72
CA LEU A 59 -11.65 7.71 9.52
C LEU A 59 -12.25 9.08 9.84
N LEU A 60 -11.43 10.07 10.22
CA LEU A 60 -11.90 11.44 10.45
C LEU A 60 -12.49 12.05 9.17
N ALA A 61 -11.84 11.83 8.01
CA ALA A 61 -12.35 12.26 6.72
C ALA A 61 -13.69 11.57 6.38
N ALA A 62 -13.82 10.27 6.66
CA ALA A 62 -15.07 9.53 6.46
C ALA A 62 -16.21 10.10 7.30
N ILE A 63 -15.96 10.37 8.59
CA ILE A 63 -16.93 10.99 9.50
C ILE A 63 -17.37 12.34 8.96
N ARG A 64 -16.42 13.17 8.52
CA ARG A 64 -16.70 14.51 7.99
C ARG A 64 -17.47 14.47 6.66
N LEU A 65 -17.12 13.55 5.75
CA LEU A 65 -17.83 13.38 4.48
C LEU A 65 -19.28 12.95 4.72
N ARG A 66 -19.48 12.02 5.65
CA ARG A 66 -20.81 11.54 6.04
C ARG A 66 -21.66 12.65 6.65
N SER A 67 -21.10 13.47 7.55
CA SER A 67 -21.83 14.60 8.13
C SER A 67 -22.24 15.61 7.06
N THR A 68 -21.34 15.93 6.12
CA THR A 68 -21.63 16.87 5.02
C THR A 68 -22.72 16.34 4.11
N ARG A 69 -22.68 15.04 3.74
CA ARG A 69 -23.73 14.42 2.91
C ARG A 69 -25.09 14.45 3.60
N LYS A 70 -25.14 14.20 4.91
CA LYS A 70 -26.39 14.30 5.70
C LYS A 70 -26.92 15.73 5.74
N ALA A 71 -26.06 16.71 5.98
CA ALA A 71 -26.44 18.12 6.01
C ALA A 71 -26.98 18.60 4.66
N LEU A 72 -26.34 18.20 3.56
CA LEU A 72 -26.80 18.49 2.20
C LEU A 72 -28.18 17.87 1.94
N PHE A 73 -28.38 16.60 2.31
CA PHE A 73 -29.66 15.93 2.16
C PHE A 73 -30.77 16.61 2.99
N SER A 74 -30.49 17.00 4.23
CA SER A 74 -31.48 17.71 5.06
C SER A 74 -31.84 19.08 4.49
N ALA A 75 -30.87 19.83 3.96
CA ALA A 75 -31.12 21.12 3.33
C ALA A 75 -32.01 20.98 2.08
N MET A 76 -31.67 20.06 1.17
CA MET A 76 -32.44 19.80 -0.05
C MET A 76 -33.83 19.25 0.22
N ARG A 77 -34.01 18.53 1.33
CA ARG A 77 -35.32 18.02 1.75
C ARG A 77 -36.19 19.10 2.39
N ALA A 78 -35.60 20.00 3.19
CA ALA A 78 -36.31 21.01 3.96
C ALA A 78 -36.67 22.26 3.15
N GLN A 79 -35.99 22.49 2.02
CA GLN A 79 -36.25 23.63 1.14
C GLN A 79 -37.51 23.41 0.28
N GLU A 80 -38.33 24.44 0.12
CA GLU A 80 -39.45 24.44 -0.82
C GLU A 80 -38.93 24.14 -2.23
N LYS A 81 -39.41 23.04 -2.83
CA LYS A 81 -38.92 22.56 -4.11
C LYS A 81 -39.70 23.20 -5.27
N PRO A 82 -39.05 23.89 -6.21
CA PRO A 82 -39.73 24.36 -7.43
C PRO A 82 -40.19 23.13 -8.22
N ILE A 83 -41.49 23.07 -8.51
CA ILE A 83 -42.13 21.91 -9.14
C ILE A 83 -42.17 22.07 -10.67
N LYS A 84 -42.16 23.32 -11.15
CA LYS A 84 -42.33 23.71 -12.54
C LYS A 84 -41.43 24.88 -12.89
N VAL A 85 -40.81 24.85 -14.06
CA VAL A 85 -40.14 25.99 -14.69
C VAL A 85 -41.00 26.44 -15.86
N ILE A 86 -41.30 27.74 -15.91
CA ILE A 86 -42.01 28.37 -17.02
C ILE A 86 -40.96 29.11 -17.84
N PHE A 87 -40.79 28.69 -19.09
CA PHE A 87 -39.89 29.34 -20.04
C PHE A 87 -40.56 30.55 -20.68
N GLU A 88 -39.79 31.51 -21.19
CA GLU A 88 -40.33 32.75 -21.77
C GLU A 88 -41.28 32.53 -22.96
N ASN A 89 -41.17 31.38 -23.62
CA ASN A 89 -42.07 30.94 -24.70
C ASN A 89 -43.36 30.26 -24.20
N GLY A 90 -43.64 30.29 -22.89
CA GLY A 90 -44.81 29.66 -22.27
C GLY A 90 -44.72 28.14 -22.09
N ARG A 91 -43.63 27.48 -22.50
CA ARG A 91 -43.42 26.05 -22.19
C ARG A 91 -43.26 25.88 -20.69
N THR A 92 -43.91 24.85 -20.15
CA THR A 92 -43.76 24.47 -18.75
C THR A 92 -43.09 23.09 -18.70
N GLU A 93 -41.99 22.96 -17.97
CA GLU A 93 -41.35 21.67 -17.69
C GLU A 93 -41.32 21.38 -16.19
N SER A 94 -41.51 20.11 -15.83
CA SER A 94 -41.39 19.64 -14.46
C SER A 94 -39.92 19.54 -14.06
N VAL A 95 -39.57 20.11 -12.90
CA VAL A 95 -38.22 19.93 -12.34
C VAL A 95 -38.11 18.52 -11.78
N PRO A 96 -37.12 17.70 -12.18
CA PRO A 96 -36.95 16.36 -11.63
C PRO A 96 -36.55 16.42 -10.15
N ASP A 97 -37.19 15.60 -9.31
CA ASP A 97 -36.80 15.48 -7.90
C ASP A 97 -35.52 14.64 -7.77
N LEU A 98 -34.41 15.29 -7.41
CA LEU A 98 -33.11 14.66 -7.21
C LEU A 98 -32.92 14.06 -5.81
N THR A 99 -33.87 14.29 -4.89
CA THR A 99 -33.79 13.82 -3.50
C THR A 99 -33.58 12.30 -3.35
N PRO A 100 -34.21 11.43 -4.16
CA PRO A 100 -33.97 9.99 -4.08
C PRO A 100 -32.53 9.59 -4.37
N LEU A 101 -31.84 10.33 -5.25
CA LEU A 101 -30.45 10.08 -5.64
C LEU A 101 -29.45 10.55 -4.59
N LEU A 102 -29.81 11.58 -3.83
CA LEU A 102 -28.98 12.15 -2.76
C LEU A 102 -29.18 11.46 -1.41
N LYS A 103 -30.12 10.51 -1.33
CA LYS A 103 -30.46 9.81 -0.09
C LYS A 103 -29.23 9.04 0.42
N PRO A 104 -28.81 9.25 1.69
CA PRO A 104 -27.76 8.45 2.30
C PRO A 104 -28.14 6.96 2.27
N THR A 105 -27.22 6.11 1.83
CA THR A 105 -27.40 4.65 1.78
C THR A 105 -26.38 3.95 2.66
N THR A 106 -26.73 2.76 3.15
CA THR A 106 -25.85 1.91 3.96
C THR A 106 -24.61 1.47 3.19
N LEU A 107 -24.77 1.10 1.91
CA LEU A 107 -23.66 0.74 1.03
C LEU A 107 -22.71 1.92 0.80
N GLY A 108 -23.25 3.13 0.62
CA GLY A 108 -22.46 4.35 0.48
C GLY A 108 -21.70 4.72 1.75
N ASP A 109 -22.31 4.51 2.92
CA ASP A 109 -21.65 4.68 4.21
C ASP A 109 -20.49 3.66 4.36
N PHE A 110 -20.72 2.38 4.05
CA PHE A 110 -19.67 1.35 4.07
C PHE A 110 -18.50 1.71 3.14
N ALA A 111 -18.80 2.05 1.88
CA ALA A 111 -17.78 2.44 0.91
C ALA A 111 -16.98 3.65 1.40
N THR A 112 -17.64 4.62 2.02
CA THR A 112 -16.98 5.83 2.57
C THR A 112 -15.95 5.44 3.64
N TYR A 113 -16.32 4.65 4.65
CA TYR A 113 -15.39 4.24 5.69
C TYR A 113 -14.28 3.32 5.15
N PHE A 114 -14.63 2.38 4.26
CA PHE A 114 -13.67 1.45 3.67
C PHE A 114 -12.62 2.18 2.84
N PHE A 115 -13.03 2.96 1.83
CA PHE A 115 -12.09 3.62 0.93
C PHE A 115 -11.33 4.76 1.60
N ALA A 116 -11.95 5.50 2.52
CA ALA A 116 -11.23 6.54 3.25
C ALA A 116 -10.17 5.93 4.19
N SER A 117 -10.48 4.82 4.86
CA SER A 117 -9.50 4.13 5.72
C SER A 117 -8.40 3.46 4.90
N LEU A 118 -8.75 2.81 3.78
CA LEU A 118 -7.78 2.18 2.88
C LEU A 118 -6.87 3.22 2.22
N GLY A 119 -7.44 4.32 1.73
CA GLY A 119 -6.68 5.44 1.18
C GLY A 119 -5.79 6.09 2.24
N GLY A 120 -6.29 6.26 3.46
CA GLY A 120 -5.51 6.72 4.60
C GLY A 120 -4.34 5.81 4.94
N LEU A 121 -4.58 4.50 5.02
CA LEU A 121 -3.55 3.48 5.26
C LEU A 121 -2.45 3.53 4.20
N LEU A 122 -2.84 3.57 2.91
CA LEU A 122 -1.90 3.62 1.79
C LEU A 122 -1.09 4.92 1.82
N LEU A 123 -1.74 6.07 1.87
CA LEU A 123 -1.03 7.36 1.88
C LEU A 123 -0.12 7.49 3.12
N GLY A 124 -0.63 7.15 4.29
CA GLY A 124 0.16 7.17 5.52
C GLY A 124 1.30 6.16 5.51
N GLY A 125 1.07 4.95 5.01
CA GLY A 125 2.06 3.89 4.92
C GLY A 125 3.19 4.20 3.96
N GLU A 126 2.89 4.72 2.77
CA GLU A 126 3.88 5.13 1.77
C GLU A 126 4.71 6.33 2.24
N LEU A 127 4.07 7.32 2.88
CA LEU A 127 4.78 8.46 3.47
C LEU A 127 5.67 8.04 4.63
N GLY A 128 5.16 7.16 5.50
CA GLY A 128 5.93 6.54 6.57
C GLY A 128 7.11 5.72 6.03
N PHE A 129 6.88 4.92 4.99
CA PHE A 129 7.92 4.15 4.31
C PHE A 129 9.00 5.06 3.73
N ALA A 130 8.62 6.09 2.98
CA ALA A 130 9.56 7.04 2.39
C ALA A 130 10.40 7.76 3.46
N GLY A 131 9.76 8.21 4.56
CA GLY A 131 10.46 8.82 5.69
C GLY A 131 11.41 7.85 6.39
N GLY A 132 10.97 6.62 6.63
CA GLY A 132 11.78 5.55 7.20
C GLY A 132 12.96 5.15 6.32
N ALA A 133 12.75 5.08 5.00
CA ALA A 133 13.77 4.77 4.01
C ALA A 133 14.81 5.88 3.92
N ALA A 134 14.40 7.15 3.93
CA ALA A 134 15.33 8.29 3.99
C ALA A 134 16.16 8.26 5.28
N SER A 135 15.53 8.00 6.42
CA SER A 135 16.21 7.89 7.71
C SER A 135 17.21 6.72 7.76
N GLY A 136 16.78 5.53 7.32
CA GLY A 136 17.64 4.35 7.24
C GLY A 136 18.80 4.51 6.26
N SER A 137 18.53 5.09 5.08
CA SER A 137 19.54 5.39 4.07
C SER A 137 20.60 6.37 4.60
N ARG A 138 20.20 7.39 5.35
CA ARG A 138 21.12 8.32 6.00
C ARG A 138 22.03 7.61 7.02
N ARG A 139 21.51 6.63 7.76
CA ARG A 139 22.32 5.84 8.71
C ARG A 139 23.31 4.92 8.00
N ILE A 140 22.90 4.25 6.93
CA ILE A 140 23.81 3.39 6.14
C ILE A 140 24.90 4.25 5.48
N SER A 141 24.53 5.44 4.97
CA SER A 141 25.46 6.32 4.26
C SER A 141 26.40 7.13 5.16
N ALA A 142 26.21 7.10 6.49
CA ALA A 142 27.07 7.81 7.44
C ALA A 142 28.51 7.24 7.49
N ASP A 143 28.68 5.96 7.15
CA ASP A 143 29.96 5.28 7.09
C ASP A 143 30.23 4.81 5.64
N PRO A 144 31.12 5.48 4.89
CA PRO A 144 31.40 5.17 3.49
C PRO A 144 31.95 3.75 3.27
N GLU A 145 32.69 3.19 4.21
CA GLU A 145 33.25 1.84 4.07
C GLU A 145 32.18 0.77 4.30
N SER A 146 31.39 0.95 5.35
CA SER A 146 30.23 0.09 5.63
C SER A 146 29.23 0.09 4.47
N LYS A 147 28.96 1.27 3.89
CA LYS A 147 28.13 1.39 2.69
C LYS A 147 28.70 0.57 1.51
N LYS A 148 30.00 0.66 1.22
CA LYS A 148 30.64 -0.10 0.14
C LYS A 148 30.55 -1.61 0.36
N ARG A 149 30.76 -2.09 1.59
CA ARG A 149 30.62 -3.52 1.94
C ARG A 149 29.19 -4.00 1.75
N ILE A 150 28.21 -3.24 2.25
CA ILE A 150 26.78 -3.54 2.10
C ILE A 150 26.38 -3.58 0.63
N GLU A 151 26.80 -2.60 -0.18
CA GLU A 151 26.50 -2.58 -1.62
C GLU A 151 27.12 -3.78 -2.36
N THR A 152 28.34 -4.17 -1.98
CA THR A 152 29.03 -5.31 -2.58
C THR A 152 28.34 -6.63 -2.23
N ALA A 153 28.01 -6.83 -0.96
CA ALA A 153 27.25 -7.99 -0.49
C ALA A 153 25.88 -8.06 -1.19
N PHE A 154 25.18 -6.94 -1.32
CA PHE A 154 23.89 -6.88 -2.00
C PHE A 154 23.99 -7.21 -3.50
N ARG A 155 25.06 -6.78 -4.18
CA ARG A 155 25.30 -7.15 -5.58
C ARG A 155 25.53 -8.64 -5.76
N ARG A 156 26.33 -9.26 -4.87
CA ARG A 156 26.59 -10.72 -4.87
C ARG A 156 25.31 -11.52 -4.61
N PHE A 157 24.56 -11.13 -3.59
CA PHE A 157 23.25 -11.72 -3.30
C PHE A 157 22.33 -11.64 -4.52
N ARG A 158 22.23 -10.47 -5.18
CA ARG A 158 21.39 -10.30 -6.37
C ARG A 158 21.84 -11.20 -7.52
N SER A 159 23.15 -11.34 -7.76
CA SER A 159 23.64 -12.25 -8.80
C SER A 159 23.28 -13.70 -8.52
N ASP A 160 23.37 -14.14 -7.27
CA ASP A 160 23.07 -15.53 -6.91
C ASP A 160 21.57 -15.81 -6.90
N VAL A 161 20.74 -14.82 -6.53
CA VAL A 161 19.29 -14.89 -6.73
C VAL A 161 18.94 -15.03 -8.21
N LEU A 162 19.57 -14.26 -9.09
CA LEU A 162 19.31 -14.33 -10.54
C LEU A 162 19.76 -15.67 -11.13
N ARG A 163 20.92 -16.19 -10.72
CA ARG A 163 21.38 -17.53 -11.11
C ARG A 163 20.39 -18.60 -10.70
N LYS A 164 19.94 -18.61 -9.44
CA LYS A 164 18.92 -19.57 -8.98
C LYS A 164 17.60 -19.45 -9.73
N GLN A 165 17.20 -18.23 -10.12
CA GLN A 165 16.00 -18.03 -10.92
C GLN A 165 16.16 -18.56 -12.35
N ALA A 166 17.34 -18.42 -12.95
CA ALA A 166 17.67 -19.02 -14.24
C ALA A 166 17.67 -20.55 -14.13
N ASP A 167 18.37 -21.13 -13.14
CA ASP A 167 18.40 -22.57 -12.91
C ASP A 167 17.00 -23.16 -12.70
N ALA A 168 16.13 -22.44 -11.99
CA ALA A 168 14.74 -22.84 -11.79
C ALA A 168 13.91 -22.77 -13.08
N LEU A 169 14.21 -21.83 -13.97
CA LEU A 169 13.55 -21.71 -15.27
C LEU A 169 14.01 -22.82 -16.22
N ASP A 170 15.31 -23.13 -16.25
CA ASP A 170 15.90 -24.20 -17.08
C ASP A 170 15.34 -25.57 -16.68
N LYS A 171 15.30 -25.88 -15.38
CA LYS A 171 14.69 -27.13 -14.87
C LYS A 171 13.18 -27.22 -15.12
N GLY A 172 12.50 -26.09 -15.21
CA GLY A 172 11.08 -26.02 -15.59
C GLY A 172 10.84 -26.26 -17.08
N GLY A 173 11.83 -25.95 -17.93
CA GLY A 173 11.82 -26.21 -19.37
C GLY A 173 12.13 -27.65 -19.73
N GLU A 174 13.06 -28.30 -19.02
CA GLU A 174 13.44 -29.71 -19.26
C GLU A 174 12.29 -30.72 -18.99
N GLY A 175 11.28 -30.34 -18.21
CA GLY A 175 10.08 -31.17 -17.98
C GLY A 175 9.04 -31.13 -19.11
N SER A 176 9.20 -30.24 -20.10
CA SER A 176 8.26 -30.09 -21.22
C SER A 176 8.68 -30.81 -22.51
N GLU A 177 9.90 -31.32 -22.60
CA GLU A 177 10.40 -32.08 -23.77
C GLU A 177 10.29 -33.61 -23.61
N LEU A 178 9.71 -34.10 -22.51
CA LEU A 178 9.52 -35.53 -22.23
C LEU A 178 8.04 -35.96 -22.12
N LEU A 179 7.11 -35.18 -22.69
CA LEU A 179 5.71 -35.54 -22.94
C LEU A 179 5.37 -35.34 -24.41
#